data_AF-A0A969QML3-F1
#
_entry.id   AF-A0A969QML3-F1
#
_cell.length_a   1.000
_cell.length_b   1.000
_cell.length_c   1.000
_cell.angle_alpha   90.00
_cell.angle_beta   90.00
_cell.angle_gamma   90.00
#
_symmetry.space_group_name_H-M   'P 1'
#
loop_
_entity.id
_entity.type
_entity.pdbx_description
1 polymer ?
#
loop_
_entity_poly.entity_id
_entity_poly.type
_entity_poly.pdbx_seq_one_letter_code
_entity_poly.pdbx_strand_id
1 'polypeptide(L)'
;MTYPQPPWSLKGRGFLSLYSVELERVRSLIPQPLQIFSFFPGKTLGGVYVGTYGDGSTLRYNEFIAVPALTFHQGQIGAWISHIYVDHSDSMAGGAIALGVTQGNGAV
;
A
#
# COMPACT_ATOMS: atom_id res chain seq x y z
N MET A 1 13.98 -14.45 -13.56
CA MET A 1 13.08 -13.72 -12.64
C MET A 1 12.22 -14.78 -11.98
N THR A 2 12.37 -14.95 -10.68
CA THR A 2 11.58 -15.92 -9.92
C THR A 2 11.31 -15.30 -8.58
N TYR A 3 10.09 -14.79 -8.40
CA TYR A 3 9.64 -14.36 -7.10
C TYR A 3 9.73 -15.56 -6.14
N PRO A 4 10.40 -15.42 -4.98
CA PRO A 4 10.63 -16.53 -4.06
C PRO A 4 9.30 -17.08 -3.53
N GLN A 5 9.26 -18.38 -3.23
CA GLN A 5 8.11 -19.01 -2.59
C GLN A 5 8.04 -18.63 -1.10
N PRO A 6 6.84 -18.56 -0.50
CA PRO A 6 6.69 -18.27 0.93
C PRO A 6 7.27 -19.41 1.80
N PRO A 7 7.61 -19.12 3.07
CA PRO A 7 7.37 -17.87 3.80
C PRO A 7 8.36 -16.75 3.44
N TRP A 8 7.84 -15.53 3.34
CA TRP A 8 8.66 -14.32 3.15
C TRP A 8 8.98 -13.66 4.48
N SER A 9 10.22 -13.19 4.62
CA SER A 9 10.69 -12.37 5.74
C SER A 9 10.92 -10.95 5.24
N LEU A 10 10.42 -9.96 5.96
CA LEU A 10 10.68 -8.54 5.73
C LEU A 10 11.32 -7.95 6.99
N LYS A 11 12.58 -7.53 6.89
CA LYS A 11 13.34 -6.94 7.98
C LYS A 11 13.94 -5.60 7.54
N GLY A 12 13.56 -4.54 8.23
CA GLY A 12 13.83 -3.20 7.74
C GLY A 12 13.38 -2.09 8.66
N ARG A 13 13.33 -0.89 8.09
CA ARG A 13 12.79 0.31 8.72
C ARG A 13 11.59 0.78 7.91
N GLY A 14 10.58 1.30 8.61
CA GLY A 14 9.38 1.85 8.01
C GLY A 14 9.09 3.24 8.56
N PHE A 15 8.58 4.13 7.71
CA PHE A 15 8.04 5.41 8.09
C PHE A 15 6.61 5.52 7.57
N LEU A 16 5.67 5.84 8.46
CA LEU A 16 4.27 6.04 8.12
C LEU A 16 3.90 7.49 8.45
N SER A 17 3.43 8.21 7.44
CA SER A 17 2.85 9.54 7.62
C SER A 17 1.36 9.47 7.31
N LEU A 18 0.55 9.98 8.23
CA LEU A 18 -0.91 9.99 8.13
C LEU A 18 -1.41 11.42 7.98
N TYR A 19 -2.47 11.60 7.19
CA TYR A 19 -3.05 12.91 6.92
C TYR A 19 -4.57 12.81 6.75
N SER A 20 -5.26 13.90 7.10
CA SER A 20 -6.70 14.01 6.86
C SER A 20 -6.97 14.36 5.40
N VAL A 21 -7.88 13.64 4.76
CA VAL A 21 -8.22 13.82 3.34
C VAL A 21 -9.72 14.01 3.17
N GLU A 22 -10.11 14.95 2.31
CA GLU A 22 -11.50 15.18 1.93
C GLU A 22 -12.06 13.97 1.16
N LEU A 23 -13.24 13.49 1.55
CA LEU A 23 -13.89 12.31 0.94
C LEU A 23 -14.08 12.47 -0.58
N GLU A 24 -14.47 13.66 -1.02
CA GLU A 24 -14.73 13.98 -2.42
C GLU A 24 -13.49 13.78 -3.31
N ARG A 25 -12.29 14.02 -2.76
CA ARG A 25 -11.02 13.91 -3.51
C ARG A 25 -10.62 12.46 -3.75
N VAL A 26 -11.05 11.54 -2.89
CA VAL A 26 -10.58 10.15 -2.90
C VAL A 26 -11.64 9.14 -3.32
N ARG A 27 -12.92 9.53 -3.38
CA ARG A 27 -14.01 8.60 -3.71
C ARG A 27 -13.82 7.86 -5.03
N SER A 28 -13.31 8.52 -6.06
CA SER A 28 -13.04 7.91 -7.37
C SER A 28 -11.92 6.87 -7.34
N LEU A 29 -11.04 6.92 -6.34
CA LEU A 29 -9.92 5.98 -6.18
C LEU A 29 -10.32 4.70 -5.45
N ILE A 30 -11.48 4.69 -4.78
CA ILE A 30 -11.94 3.57 -3.97
C ILE A 30 -13.00 2.77 -4.75
N PRO A 31 -12.72 1.51 -5.14
CA PRO A 31 -13.67 0.71 -5.90
C PRO A 31 -14.85 0.26 -5.03
N GLN A 32 -15.99 0.01 -5.68
CA GLN A 32 -17.11 -0.69 -5.03
C GLN A 32 -16.73 -2.18 -4.86
N PRO A 33 -17.23 -2.87 -3.81
CA PRO A 33 -18.20 -2.44 -2.80
C PRO A 33 -17.59 -1.74 -1.57
N LEU A 34 -16.33 -1.28 -1.63
CA LEU A 34 -15.68 -0.66 -0.47
C LEU A 34 -16.28 0.72 -0.17
N GLN A 35 -16.70 0.91 1.08
CA GLN A 35 -17.15 2.19 1.60
C GLN A 35 -15.95 2.93 2.21
N ILE A 36 -15.94 4.26 2.15
CA ILE A 36 -14.88 5.03 2.83
C ILE A 36 -15.25 5.15 4.31
N PHE A 37 -14.30 4.82 5.18
CA PHE A 37 -14.44 5.02 6.61
C PHE A 37 -14.06 6.46 6.97
N SER A 38 -14.96 7.18 7.63
CA SER A 38 -14.84 8.61 7.93
C SER A 38 -14.80 8.81 9.44
N PHE A 39 -13.70 9.37 9.98
CA PHE A 39 -13.61 9.71 11.41
C PHE A 39 -14.20 11.09 11.71
N PHE A 40 -14.20 11.98 10.73
CA PHE A 40 -14.75 13.33 10.82
C PHE A 40 -15.75 13.57 9.68
N PRO A 41 -16.71 14.50 9.83
CA PRO A 41 -17.61 14.87 8.76
C PRO A 41 -16.83 15.29 7.51
N GLY A 42 -17.09 14.62 6.37
CA GLY A 42 -16.45 14.94 5.10
C GLY A 42 -15.00 14.51 4.94
N LYS A 43 -14.38 13.83 5.94
CA LYS A 43 -12.95 13.47 5.89
C LYS A 43 -12.64 12.05 6.34
N THR A 44 -11.72 11.42 5.62
CA THR A 44 -11.08 10.16 6.00
C THR A 44 -9.61 10.37 6.40
N LEU A 45 -8.98 9.29 6.83
CA LEU A 45 -7.54 9.24 7.07
C LEU A 45 -6.89 8.58 5.85
N GLY A 46 -5.94 9.28 5.24
CA GLY A 46 -5.03 8.75 4.24
C GLY A 46 -3.59 8.74 4.78
N GLY A 47 -2.66 8.26 3.98
CA GLY A 47 -1.27 8.21 4.35
C GLY A 47 -0.34 7.74 3.24
N VAL A 48 0.95 7.88 3.52
CA VAL A 48 2.01 7.23 2.77
C VAL A 48 2.86 6.41 3.71
N TYR A 49 3.30 5.26 3.24
CA TYR A 49 4.29 4.43 3.90
C TYR A 49 5.55 4.34 3.04
N VAL A 50 6.71 4.43 3.68
CA VAL A 50 8.02 4.19 3.06
C VAL A 50 8.74 3.11 3.85
N GLY A 51 9.12 2.03 3.18
CA GLY A 51 9.85 0.91 3.75
C GLY A 51 11.23 0.75 3.11
N THR A 52 12.23 0.40 3.90
CA THR A 52 13.53 -0.08 3.41
C THR A 52 13.81 -1.44 4.02
N TYR A 53 13.86 -2.48 3.18
CA TYR A 53 14.12 -3.86 3.56
C TYR A 53 15.55 -4.27 3.21
N GLY A 54 16.26 -4.80 4.20
CA GLY A 54 17.68 -5.11 4.13
C GLY A 54 18.00 -6.54 4.54
N ASP A 55 19.19 -6.74 5.11
CA ASP A 55 19.69 -8.07 5.50
C ASP A 55 18.73 -8.80 6.45
N GLY A 56 18.47 -10.09 6.15
CA GLY A 56 17.47 -10.91 6.82
C GLY A 56 16.07 -10.86 6.21
N SER A 57 15.87 -10.05 5.16
CA SER A 57 14.68 -10.12 4.31
C SER A 57 14.87 -11.15 3.19
N THR A 58 13.77 -11.70 2.67
CA THR A 58 13.82 -12.59 1.50
C THR A 58 14.29 -11.85 0.24
N LEU A 59 13.90 -10.58 0.09
CA LEU A 59 14.42 -9.66 -0.92
C LEU A 59 14.84 -8.35 -0.26
N ARG A 60 15.85 -7.68 -0.84
CA ARG A 60 16.31 -6.34 -0.43
C ARG A 60 15.76 -5.32 -1.40
N TYR A 61 14.94 -4.40 -0.91
CA TYR A 61 14.27 -3.39 -1.73
C TYR A 61 13.75 -2.25 -0.87
N ASN A 62 13.48 -1.12 -1.51
CA ASN A 62 12.70 -0.03 -0.94
C ASN A 62 11.26 -0.09 -1.47
N GLU A 63 10.32 0.37 -0.65
CA GLU A 63 8.90 0.38 -0.95
C GLU A 63 8.29 1.73 -0.61
N PHE A 64 7.38 2.19 -1.47
CA PHE A 64 6.49 3.32 -1.20
C PHE A 64 5.05 2.89 -1.45
N ILE A 65 4.16 3.15 -0.49
CA ILE A 65 2.73 2.82 -0.58
C ILE A 65 1.90 4.08 -0.41
N ALA A 66 0.96 4.30 -1.33
CA ALA A 66 -0.01 5.39 -1.25
C ALA A 66 -1.39 4.87 -0.81
N VAL A 67 -1.85 5.33 0.35
CA VAL A 67 -3.14 4.98 0.97
C VAL A 67 -4.05 6.21 0.92
N PRO A 68 -4.94 6.35 -0.06
CA PRO A 68 -5.82 7.52 -0.15
C PRO A 68 -6.88 7.57 0.95
N ALA A 69 -7.33 6.41 1.45
CA ALA A 69 -8.40 6.34 2.45
C ALA A 69 -8.37 5.05 3.27
N LEU A 70 -8.91 5.12 4.48
CA LEU A 70 -9.43 3.96 5.18
C LEU A 70 -10.81 3.59 4.62
N THR A 71 -11.05 2.30 4.48
CA THR A 71 -12.27 1.73 3.95
C THR A 71 -12.95 0.81 4.96
N PHE A 72 -14.26 0.64 4.80
CA PHE A 72 -15.07 -0.27 5.57
C PHE A 72 -15.76 -1.27 4.64
N HIS A 73 -15.68 -2.55 4.98
CA HIS A 73 -16.35 -3.62 4.25
C HIS A 73 -16.65 -4.78 5.20
N GLN A 74 -17.91 -5.24 5.22
CA GLN A 74 -18.36 -6.40 6.01
C GLN A 74 -17.93 -6.35 7.50
N GLY A 75 -18.10 -5.20 8.15
CA GLY A 75 -17.77 -5.06 9.58
C GLY A 75 -16.29 -4.77 9.88
N GLN A 76 -15.43 -4.69 8.86
CA GLN A 76 -13.99 -4.54 9.03
C GLN A 76 -13.50 -3.20 8.45
N ILE A 77 -12.59 -2.55 9.18
CA ILE A 77 -11.87 -1.36 8.72
C ILE A 77 -10.52 -1.81 8.16
N GLY A 78 -10.15 -1.32 6.98
CA GLY A 78 -8.87 -1.58 6.32
C GLY A 78 -8.35 -0.38 5.56
N ALA A 79 -7.09 -0.41 5.14
CA ALA A 79 -6.52 0.61 4.25
C ALA A 79 -6.71 0.19 2.79
N TRP A 80 -7.21 1.08 1.95
CA TRP A 80 -7.14 0.88 0.50
C TRP A 80 -5.78 1.35 -0.02
N ILE A 81 -5.07 0.46 -0.71
CA ILE A 81 -3.80 0.78 -1.34
C ILE A 81 -4.06 1.12 -2.80
N SER A 82 -3.82 2.37 -3.17
CA SER A 82 -3.98 2.80 -4.56
C SER A 82 -2.76 2.45 -5.42
N HIS A 83 -1.56 2.56 -4.85
CA HIS A 83 -0.30 2.36 -5.54
C HIS A 83 0.73 1.79 -4.59
N ILE A 84 1.57 0.91 -5.12
CA ILE A 84 2.82 0.47 -4.51
C ILE A 84 3.94 0.69 -5.52
N TYR A 85 5.05 1.25 -5.09
CA TYR A 85 6.26 1.37 -5.89
C TYR A 85 7.38 0.65 -5.16
N VAL A 86 8.13 -0.17 -5.88
CA VAL A 86 9.32 -0.83 -5.36
C VAL A 86 10.46 -0.68 -6.37
N ASP A 87 11.69 -0.78 -5.88
CA ASP A 87 12.90 -0.64 -6.69
C ASP A 87 13.54 -1.98 -7.10
N HIS A 88 12.86 -3.11 -6.81
CA HIS A 88 13.35 -4.45 -7.13
C HIS A 88 12.38 -5.22 -8.04
N SER A 89 12.87 -5.66 -9.21
CA SER A 89 12.06 -6.30 -10.26
C SER A 89 11.34 -7.58 -9.82
N ASP A 90 12.00 -8.46 -9.07
CA ASP A 90 11.32 -9.66 -8.56
C ASP A 90 10.23 -9.31 -7.53
N SER A 91 10.40 -8.24 -6.74
CA SER A 91 9.37 -7.76 -5.79
C SER A 91 8.17 -7.17 -6.53
N MET A 92 8.41 -6.49 -7.67
CA MET A 92 7.34 -6.03 -8.55
C MET A 92 6.49 -7.17 -9.08
N ALA A 93 7.14 -8.21 -9.62
CA ALA A 93 6.45 -9.38 -10.14
C ALA A 93 5.64 -10.09 -9.03
N GLY A 94 6.24 -10.21 -7.84
CA GLY A 94 5.60 -10.83 -6.68
C GLY A 94 4.36 -10.11 -6.20
N GLY A 95 4.43 -8.80 -5.96
CA GLY A 95 3.30 -8.05 -5.42
C GLY A 95 2.16 -7.90 -6.43
N ALA A 96 2.44 -7.84 -7.74
CA ALA A 96 1.39 -7.84 -8.76
C ALA A 96 0.57 -9.14 -8.72
N ILE A 97 1.26 -10.28 -8.58
CA ILE A 97 0.63 -11.61 -8.49
C ILE A 97 -0.07 -11.81 -7.14
N ALA A 98 0.55 -11.38 -6.04
CA ALA A 98 0.06 -11.68 -4.69
C ALA A 98 -1.03 -10.71 -4.20
N LEU A 99 -1.00 -9.45 -4.60
CA LEU A 99 -1.83 -8.39 -4.02
C LEU A 99 -2.79 -7.72 -5.03
N GLY A 100 -2.65 -7.97 -6.33
CA GLY A 100 -3.53 -7.39 -7.35
C GLY A 100 -3.51 -5.86 -7.46
N VAL A 101 -2.47 -5.21 -6.95
CA VAL A 101 -2.28 -3.75 -6.97
C VAL A 101 -1.46 -3.31 -8.19
N THR A 102 -1.74 -2.11 -8.70
CA THR A 102 -0.91 -1.49 -9.74
C THR A 102 0.44 -1.09 -9.15
N GLN A 103 1.52 -1.64 -9.73
CA GLN A 103 2.88 -1.27 -9.39
C GLN A 103 3.50 -0.37 -10.45
N GLY A 104 4.27 0.63 -10.01
CA GLY A 104 5.04 1.52 -10.89
C GLY A 104 6.53 1.44 -10.61
N ASN A 105 7.36 1.74 -11.63
CA ASN A 105 8.81 1.89 -11.45
C ASN A 105 9.10 3.13 -10.59
N GLY A 106 9.74 2.96 -9.44
CA GLY A 106 10.14 4.04 -8.53
C GLY A 106 11.41 4.80 -8.96
N ALA A 107 11.55 5.15 -10.25
CA ALA A 107 12.67 5.97 -10.70
C ALA A 107 12.29 7.46 -10.60
N VAL A 108 12.92 8.17 -9.66
CA VAL A 108 13.11 9.63 -9.70
C VAL A 108 14.59 9.89 -9.82
#